data_AF-A0A7V7S5L0-F1
#
_entry.id   AF-A0A7V7S5L0-F1
#
_cell.length_a   1.000
_cell.length_b   1.000
_cell.length_c   1.000
_cell.angle_alpha   90.00
_cell.angle_beta   90.00
_cell.angle_gamma   90.00
#
_symmetry.space_group_name_H-M   'P 1'
#
loop_
_entity.id
_entity.type
_entity.pdbx_description
1 polymer ?
#
loop_
_entity_poly.entity_id
_entity_poly.type
_entity_poly.pdbx_seq_one_letter_code
_entity_poly.pdbx_strand_id
1 'polypeptide(L)'
;MPSAEKMKQAGIKRNDGVSMNMEQPHPGTGGRHLETNTYGLSGEKSKAYLNLSFRDALAHDILDVRRIYIKDGLYTAEIREGLREVIKRNKELYPHLFDK
;
A
#
# COMPACT_ATOMS: atom_id res chain seq x y z
N MET A 1 1.30 0.87 -0.10
CA MET A 1 1.70 0.30 -1.40
C MET A 1 0.66 0.73 -2.39
N PRO A 2 1.01 1.51 -3.42
CA PRO A 2 0.01 1.94 -4.39
C PRO A 2 -0.71 0.73 -4.99
N SER A 3 -1.99 0.88 -5.33
CA SER A 3 -2.75 -0.18 -5.99
C SER A 3 -2.05 -0.65 -7.26
N ALA A 4 -2.28 -1.91 -7.65
CA ALA A 4 -1.75 -2.43 -8.91
C ALA A 4 -2.21 -1.57 -10.10
N GLU A 5 -3.43 -1.05 -10.05
CA GLU A 5 -3.96 -0.11 -11.04
C GLU A 5 -3.20 1.21 -11.06
N LYS A 6 -2.83 1.74 -9.90
CA LYS A 6 -2.01 2.96 -9.80
C LYS A 6 -0.63 2.72 -10.40
N MET A 7 0.04 1.63 -10.03
CA MET A 7 1.37 1.27 -10.56
C MET A 7 1.34 1.04 -12.07
N LYS A 8 0.25 0.47 -12.60
CA LYS A 8 0.04 0.29 -14.05
C LYS A 8 0.00 1.61 -14.81
N GLN A 9 -0.44 2.73 -14.20
CA GLN A 9 -0.40 4.05 -14.85
C GLN A 9 1.03 4.51 -15.15
N ALA A 10 2.01 4.05 -14.37
CA ALA A 10 3.44 4.28 -14.62
C ALA A 10 4.10 3.18 -15.47
N GLY A 11 3.32 2.24 -16.02
CA GLY A 11 3.84 1.11 -16.78
C GLY A 11 4.44 -0.02 -15.93
N ILE A 12 4.31 0.03 -14.61
CA ILE A 12 4.86 -0.98 -13.70
C ILE A 12 3.89 -2.17 -13.63
N LYS A 13 4.41 -3.39 -13.86
CA LYS A 13 3.59 -4.60 -13.77
C LYS A 13 3.23 -4.89 -12.32
N ARG A 14 2.11 -5.59 -12.12
CA ARG A 14 1.61 -5.96 -10.78
C ARG A 14 2.68 -6.63 -9.90
N ASN A 15 3.50 -7.50 -10.49
CA ASN A 15 4.50 -8.27 -9.76
C ASN A 15 5.78 -7.47 -9.45
N ASP A 16 5.96 -6.31 -10.09
CA ASP A 16 7.11 -5.43 -9.90
C ASP A 16 6.81 -4.34 -8.86
N GLY A 17 5.60 -4.32 -8.30
CA GLY A 17 5.20 -3.41 -7.22
C GLY A 17 5.69 -3.89 -5.86
N VAL A 18 6.15 -2.96 -5.03
CA VAL A 18 6.54 -3.27 -3.65
C VAL A 18 5.30 -3.56 -2.83
N SER A 19 5.29 -4.72 -2.15
CA SER A 19 4.23 -5.07 -1.22
C SER A 19 4.65 -5.61 0.15
N MET A 20 3.74 -5.55 1.11
CA MET A 20 3.85 -6.16 2.44
C MET A 20 2.65 -7.07 2.65
N ASN A 21 2.90 -8.25 3.20
CA ASN A 21 1.83 -9.16 3.59
C ASN A 21 1.19 -8.68 4.90
N MET A 22 -0.13 -8.59 4.91
CA MET A 22 -0.93 -8.01 5.99
C MET A 22 -1.80 -9.04 6.71
N GLU A 23 -1.98 -10.23 6.15
CA GLU A 23 -2.77 -11.31 6.75
C GLU A 23 -1.92 -12.20 7.66
N GLN A 24 -2.53 -12.69 8.75
CA GLN A 24 -1.99 -13.80 9.52
C GLN A 24 -1.82 -15.02 8.60
N PRO A 25 -0.68 -15.73 8.67
CA PRO A 25 -0.58 -17.05 8.08
C PRO A 25 -1.56 -17.95 8.84
N HIS A 26 -2.70 -18.24 8.19
CA HIS A 26 -3.75 -19.21 8.54
C HIS A 26 -5.04 -18.66 9.18
N PRO A 27 -6.24 -18.96 8.60
CA PRO A 27 -6.51 -19.73 7.39
C PRO A 27 -6.53 -18.86 6.11
N GLY A 28 -6.01 -17.63 6.15
CA GLY A 28 -5.99 -16.72 5.01
C GLY A 28 -4.92 -17.06 3.97
N THR A 29 -5.31 -17.10 2.70
CA THR A 29 -4.40 -17.25 1.55
C THR A 29 -3.78 -15.89 1.26
N GLY A 30 -2.80 -15.49 2.09
CA GLY A 30 -2.03 -14.23 2.04
C GLY A 30 -2.48 -13.19 0.99
N GLY A 31 -3.22 -12.20 1.43
CA GLY A 31 -3.75 -11.11 0.60
C GLY A 31 -3.61 -9.70 1.19
N ARG A 32 -4.16 -8.71 0.48
CA ARG A 32 -4.41 -7.38 1.04
C ARG A 32 -5.52 -7.50 2.09
N HIS A 33 -5.29 -6.96 3.28
CA HIS A 33 -6.29 -6.92 4.34
C HIS A 33 -7.60 -6.31 3.83
N LEU A 34 -8.73 -6.98 4.09
CA LEU A 34 -10.06 -6.58 3.62
C LEU A 34 -10.46 -5.16 4.08
N GLU A 35 -9.90 -4.69 5.19
CA GLU A 35 -10.14 -3.34 5.72
C GLU A 35 -9.29 -2.24 5.05
N THR A 36 -8.34 -2.57 4.15
CA THR A 36 -7.62 -1.51 3.44
C THR A 36 -8.61 -0.70 2.61
N ASN A 37 -8.58 0.63 2.73
CA ASN A 37 -9.47 1.58 2.07
C ASN A 37 -9.38 1.51 0.54
N THR A 38 -8.33 0.88 -0.01
CA THR A 38 -8.20 0.58 -1.44
C THR A 38 -8.79 -0.77 -1.87
N TYR A 39 -9.22 -1.60 -0.92
CA TYR A 39 -9.94 -2.84 -1.18
C TYR A 39 -11.38 -2.54 -1.60
N GLY A 40 -11.75 -2.94 -2.82
CA GLY A 40 -13.11 -2.73 -3.34
C GLY A 40 -13.45 -1.28 -3.73
N LEU A 41 -12.44 -0.41 -3.94
CA LEU A 41 -12.70 0.95 -4.47
C LEU A 41 -13.42 0.87 -5.82
N SER A 42 -14.67 1.33 -5.84
CA SER A 42 -15.48 1.47 -7.04
C SER A 42 -15.99 2.89 -7.19
N GLY A 43 -16.30 3.31 -8.42
CA GLY A 43 -16.86 4.62 -8.71
C GLY A 43 -15.89 5.79 -8.47
N GLU A 44 -16.40 6.88 -7.90
CA GLU A 44 -15.66 8.15 -7.75
C GLU A 44 -14.48 8.05 -6.79
N LYS A 45 -14.56 7.22 -5.75
CA LYS A 45 -13.47 7.04 -4.79
C LYS A 45 -12.24 6.38 -5.43
N SER A 46 -12.47 5.43 -6.36
CA SER A 46 -11.39 4.85 -7.17
C SER A 46 -10.72 5.91 -8.04
N LYS A 47 -11.53 6.73 -8.73
CA LYS A 47 -11.01 7.82 -9.56
C LYS A 47 -10.20 8.84 -8.74
N ALA A 48 -10.70 9.22 -7.56
CA ALA A 48 -10.00 10.15 -6.67
C ALA A 48 -8.64 9.59 -6.25
N TYR A 49 -8.57 8.31 -5.85
CA TYR A 49 -7.31 7.64 -5.52
C TYR A 49 -6.37 7.53 -6.73
N LEU A 50 -6.90 7.15 -7.90
CA LEU A 50 -6.13 7.05 -9.14
C LEU A 50 -5.62 8.40 -9.64
N ASN A 51 -6.24 9.52 -9.24
CA ASN A 51 -5.79 10.87 -9.55
C ASN A 51 -4.72 11.41 -8.59
N LEU A 52 -4.47 10.76 -7.45
CA LEU A 52 -3.41 11.16 -6.52
C LEU A 52 -2.02 11.05 -7.17
N SER A 53 -1.04 11.80 -6.67
CA SER A 53 0.35 11.52 -7.03
C SER A 53 0.75 10.12 -6.52
N PHE A 54 1.76 9.49 -7.12
CA PHE A 54 2.25 8.18 -6.65
C PHE A 54 2.69 8.24 -5.19
N ARG A 55 3.30 9.36 -4.79
CA ARG A 55 3.69 9.64 -3.41
C ARG A 55 2.49 9.75 -2.47
N ASP A 56 1.45 10.47 -2.86
CA ASP A 56 0.25 10.62 -2.03
C ASP A 56 -0.53 9.32 -1.93
N ALA A 57 -0.60 8.55 -3.01
CA ALA A 57 -1.17 7.20 -3.00
C ALA A 57 -0.40 6.28 -2.04
N LEU A 58 0.93 6.28 -2.09
CA LEU A 58 1.77 5.53 -1.17
C LEU A 58 1.53 5.96 0.30
N ALA A 59 1.51 7.27 0.56
CA ALA A 59 1.28 7.81 1.89
C ALA A 59 -0.12 7.43 2.42
N HIS A 60 -1.15 7.55 1.59
CA HIS A 60 -2.51 7.16 1.90
C HIS A 60 -2.58 5.69 2.34
N ASP A 61 -1.97 4.79 1.57
CA ASP A 61 -1.98 3.36 1.88
C ASP A 61 -1.20 3.02 3.15
N ILE A 62 -0.07 3.69 3.40
CA ILE A 62 0.70 3.48 4.64
C ILE A 62 -0.07 3.96 5.87
N LEU A 63 -0.72 5.13 5.79
CA LEU A 63 -1.52 5.67 6.88
C LEU A 63 -2.73 4.79 7.18
N ASP A 64 -3.36 4.27 6.14
CA ASP A 64 -4.49 3.37 6.25
C ASP A 64 -4.11 2.04 6.93
N VAL A 65 -3.04 1.40 6.44
CA VAL A 65 -2.47 0.20 7.07
C VAL A 65 -2.07 0.44 8.53
N ARG A 66 -1.43 1.57 8.81
CA ARG A 66 -1.09 1.96 10.19
C ARG A 66 -2.34 2.08 11.07
N ARG A 67 -3.42 2.67 10.53
CA ARG A 67 -4.68 2.82 11.26
C ARG A 67 -5.30 1.47 11.59
N ILE A 68 -5.30 0.53 10.64
CA ILE A 68 -5.80 -0.84 10.83
C ILE A 68 -5.03 -1.53 11.96
N TYR A 69 -3.69 -1.57 11.87
CA TYR A 69 -2.88 -2.19 12.92
C TYR A 69 -3.05 -1.55 14.30
N ILE A 70 -3.23 -0.23 14.38
CA ILE A 70 -3.51 0.45 15.66
C ILE A 70 -4.89 0.06 16.19
N LYS A 71 -5.90 0.06 15.33
CA LYS A 71 -7.28 -0.32 15.69
C LYS A 71 -7.36 -1.75 16.21
N ASP A 72 -6.60 -2.67 15.61
CA ASP A 72 -6.56 -4.07 16.00
C ASP A 72 -5.61 -4.36 17.18
N GLY A 73 -4.92 -3.34 17.70
CA GLY A 73 -3.94 -3.50 18.79
C GLY A 73 -2.66 -4.24 18.37
N LEU A 74 -2.44 -4.42 17.07
CA LEU A 74 -1.32 -5.18 16.47
C LEU A 74 -0.17 -4.27 15.99
N TYR A 75 -0.18 -2.98 16.34
CA TYR A 75 0.86 -2.03 15.93
C TYR A 75 2.17 -2.20 16.73
N THR A 76 2.95 -3.22 16.36
CA THR A 76 4.25 -3.53 16.96
C THR A 76 5.41 -2.77 16.32
N ALA A 77 6.61 -2.89 16.91
CA ALA A 77 7.84 -2.35 16.32
C ALA A 77 8.14 -2.99 14.95
N GLU A 78 7.91 -4.30 14.79
CA GLU A 78 8.11 -5.03 13.54
C GLU A 78 7.23 -4.49 12.42
N ILE A 79 5.94 -4.24 12.71
CA ILE A 79 5.01 -3.61 11.75
C ILE A 79 5.51 -2.22 11.35
N ARG A 80 5.97 -1.42 12.32
CA ARG A 80 6.51 -0.09 12.05
C ARG A 80 7.74 -0.15 11.14
N GLU A 81 8.64 -1.10 11.37
CA GLU A 81 9.82 -1.30 10.54
C GLU A 81 9.46 -1.77 9.14
N GLY A 82 8.55 -2.73 9.01
CA GLY A 82 8.06 -3.16 7.71
C GLY A 82 7.46 -1.99 6.91
N LEU A 83 6.68 -1.10 7.55
CA LEU A 83 6.09 0.04 6.86
C LEU A 83 7.15 1.02 6.35
N ARG A 84 8.22 1.21 7.13
CA ARG A 84 9.39 2.00 6.72
C ARG A 84 10.12 1.34 5.54
N GLU A 85 10.30 0.03 5.58
CA GLU A 85 10.94 -0.74 4.53
C GLU A 85 10.16 -0.65 3.22
N VAL A 86 8.82 -0.72 3.25
CA VAL A 86 7.97 -0.51 2.07
C VAL A 86 8.20 0.88 1.46
N ILE A 87 8.25 1.93 2.28
CA ILE A 87 8.52 3.29 1.80
C ILE A 87 9.90 3.37 1.15
N LYS A 88 10.91 2.82 1.82
CA LYS A 88 12.30 2.82 1.34
C LYS A 88 12.42 2.12 -0.01
N ARG A 89 11.90 0.89 -0.13
CA ARG A 89 11.95 0.12 -1.39
C ARG A 89 11.23 0.79 -2.55
N ASN A 90 10.08 1.45 -2.31
CA ASN A 90 9.40 2.19 -3.38
C ASN A 90 10.27 3.34 -3.91
N LYS A 91 10.94 4.07 -3.02
CA LYS A 91 11.85 5.15 -3.40
C LYS A 91 13.12 4.65 -4.10
N GLU A 92 13.65 3.51 -3.68
CA GLU A 92 14.84 2.91 -4.29
C GLU A 92 14.56 2.34 -5.69
N LEU A 93 13.43 1.65 -5.87
CA LEU A 93 13.06 1.04 -7.15
C LEU A 93 12.53 2.05 -8.16
N TYR A 94 11.77 3.05 -7.70
CA TYR A 94 11.11 4.02 -8.56
C TYR A 94 11.31 5.45 -8.06
N PRO A 95 12.56 5.92 -7.97
CA PRO A 95 12.86 7.26 -7.44
C PRO A 95 12.03 8.31 -8.18
N HIS A 96 12.00 8.30 -9.51
CA HIS A 96 11.27 9.27 -10.34
C HIS A 96 9.76 9.39 -10.03
N LEU A 97 9.13 8.35 -9.46
CA LEU A 97 7.72 8.36 -9.11
C LEU A 97 7.47 8.81 -7.67
N PHE A 98 8.44 8.61 -6.77
CA PHE A 98 8.30 8.84 -5.34
C PHE A 98 9.24 9.91 -4.78
N ASP A 99 10.06 10.55 -5.64
CA ASP A 99 10.93 11.65 -5.27
C ASP A 99 10.17 12.96 -5.02
N LYS A 100 10.87 13.94 -4.46
CA LYS A 100 10.30 15.20 -3.97
C LYS A 100 10.11 16.26 -5.03
#